data_AF-A0A534TTU3-F1
#
_entry.id   AF-A0A534TTU3-F1
#
_cell.length_a   1.000
_cell.length_b   1.000
_cell.length_c   1.000
_cell.angle_alpha   90.00
_cell.angle_beta   90.00
_cell.angle_gamma   90.00
#
_symmetry.space_group_name_H-M   'P 1'
#
loop_
_entity.id
_entity.type
_entity.pdbx_description
1 polymer ?
#
loop_
_entity_poly.entity_id
_entity_poly.type
_entity_poly.pdbx_seq_one_letter_code
_entity_poly.pdbx_strand_id
1 'polypeptide(L)' 'MAEIIDFQDVLRQRARRREHALTTRCLALMEECLAVSRIAYAGAPFDERGARAVKIRQLEDLITYAANLL' A
#
# COMPACT_ATOMS: atom_id res chain seq x y z
N MET A 1 -11.55 11.82 38.85
CA MET A 1 -10.65 12.82 38.26
C MET A 1 -10.84 12.76 36.76
N ALA A 2 -11.21 13.85 36.10
CA ALA A 2 -11.30 13.90 34.64
C ALA A 2 -9.93 14.31 34.08
N GLU A 3 -9.29 13.44 33.30
CA GLU A 3 -8.12 13.83 32.50
C GLU A 3 -8.58 14.82 31.43
N ILE A 4 -8.06 16.04 31.47
CA ILE A 4 -8.25 17.03 30.42
C ILE A 4 -7.32 16.63 29.28
N ILE A 5 -7.86 15.91 28.30
CA ILE A 5 -7.14 15.61 27.06
C ILE A 5 -7.06 16.90 26.25
N ASP A 6 -5.85 17.33 25.88
CA ASP A 6 -5.65 18.46 24.99
C ASP A 6 -6.36 18.19 23.65
N PHE A 7 -7.15 19.14 23.18
CA PHE A 7 -7.82 19.09 21.89
C PHE A 7 -6.82 18.81 20.74
N GLN A 8 -5.58 19.29 20.86
CA GLN A 8 -4.50 19.00 19.91
C GLN A 8 -4.11 17.51 19.88
N ASP A 9 -4.14 16.82 21.02
CA ASP A 9 -3.84 15.39 21.08
C ASP A 9 -4.97 14.57 20.45
N VAL A 10 -6.23 14.98 20.64
CA VAL A 10 -7.39 14.38 19.95
C VAL A 10 -7.26 14.54 18.42
N LEU A 11 -6.87 15.72 17.95
CA LEU A 11 -6.66 15.97 16.52
C LEU A 11 -5.50 15.13 15.96
N ARG A 12 -4.36 15.04 16.66
CA ARG A 12 -3.22 14.20 16.25
C ARG A 12 -3.60 12.72 16.18
N GLN A 13 -4.34 12.21 17.16
CA GLN A 13 -4.80 10.81 17.14
C GLN A 13 -5.76 10.55 15.97
N ARG A 14 -6.68 11.47 15.68
CA ARG A 14 -7.57 11.37 14.51
C ARG A 14 -6.80 11.41 13.20
N ALA A 15 -5.81 12.29 13.09
CA ALA A 15 -4.94 12.38 11.91
C ALA A 15 -4.19 11.07 11.68
N ARG A 16 -3.54 10.51 12.72
CA ARG A 16 -2.85 9.21 12.66
C ARG A 16 -3.78 8.07 12.25
N ARG A 17 -5.00 8.00 12.81
CA ARG A 17 -6.00 6.98 12.43
C ARG A 17 -6.41 7.11 10.97
N ARG A 18 -6.58 8.34 10.47
CA ARG A 18 -6.93 8.59 9.07
C ARG A 18 -5.78 8.24 8.14
N GLU A 19 -4.56 8.62 8.50
CA GLU A 19 -3.34 8.27 7.77
C GLU A 19 -3.19 6.76 7.69
N HIS A 20 -3.27 6.05 8.82
CA HIS A 20 -3.21 4.59 8.85
C HIS A 20 -4.32 3.96 7.98
N ALA A 21 -5.56 4.43 8.07
CA ALA A 21 -6.66 3.91 7.25
C ALA A 21 -6.43 4.14 5.74
N LEU A 22 -5.86 5.29 5.37
CA LEU A 22 -5.48 5.57 3.98
C LEU A 22 -4.35 4.66 3.53
N THR A 23 -3.30 4.51 4.32
CA THR A 23 -2.16 3.63 4.01
C THR A 23 -2.60 2.17 3.86
N THR A 24 -3.43 1.66 4.76
CA THR A 24 -4.01 0.30 4.63
C THR A 24 -4.81 0.16 3.34
N ARG A 25 -5.63 1.16 2.97
CA ARG A 25 -6.42 1.11 1.74
C ARG A 25 -5.54 1.17 0.49
N CYS A 26 -4.49 1.97 0.50
CA CYS A 26 -3.50 2.01 -0.58
C CYS A 26 -2.78 0.67 -0.72
N LEU A 27 -2.41 0.04 0.41
CA LEU A 27 -1.77 -1.28 0.40
C LEU A 27 -2.65 -2.34 -0.27
N ALA A 28 -3.94 -2.40 0.11
CA ALA A 28 -4.90 -3.32 -0.51
C ALA A 28 -5.02 -3.11 -2.03
N LEU A 29 -5.09 -1.86 -2.49
CA LEU A 29 -5.14 -1.55 -3.93
C LEU A 29 -3.86 -1.97 -4.67
N MET A 30 -2.70 -1.83 -4.02
CA MET A 30 -1.42 -2.28 -4.60
C MET A 30 -1.34 -3.79 -4.70
N GLU A 31 -1.82 -4.52 -3.69
CA GLU A 31 -1.91 -5.99 -3.71
C GLU A 31 -2.85 -6.49 -4.81
N GLU A 32 -4.01 -5.85 -4.99
CA GLU A 32 -4.92 -6.13 -6.12
C GLU A 32 -4.23 -5.88 -7.47
N CYS A 33 -3.53 -4.75 -7.61
CA CYS A 33 -2.77 -4.41 -8.82
C CYS A 33 -1.66 -5.44 -9.11
N LEU A 34 -0.98 -5.93 -8.07
CA LEU A 34 0.02 -6.98 -8.18
C LEU A 34 -0.60 -8.30 -8.65
N ALA A 35 -1.75 -8.69 -8.09
CA ALA A 35 -2.47 -9.90 -8.51
C ALA A 35 -2.85 -9.84 -9.99
N VAL A 36 -3.43 -8.72 -10.44
CA VAL A 36 -3.77 -8.50 -11.86
C VAL A 36 -2.51 -8.51 -12.73
N SER A 37 -1.42 -7.89 -12.29
CA SER A 37 -0.16 -7.85 -13.04
C SER A 37 0.47 -9.24 -13.20
N ARG A 38 0.37 -10.10 -12.18
CA ARG A 38 0.83 -11.50 -12.24
C ARG A 38 0.01 -12.34 -13.22
N ILE A 39 -1.32 -12.18 -13.22
CA ILE A 39 -2.19 -12.83 -14.21
C ILE A 39 -1.81 -12.38 -15.63
N ALA A 40 -1.62 -11.08 -15.83
CA ALA A 40 -1.24 -10.53 -17.13
C ALA A 40 0.16 -10.99 -17.58
N TYR A 41 1.09 -11.20 -16.65
CA TYR A 41 2.42 -11.77 -16.94
C TYR A 41 2.33 -13.23 -17.39
N ALA A 42 1.49 -14.04 -16.75
CA ALA A 42 1.34 -15.46 -17.10
C ALA A 42 0.90 -15.67 -18.57
N GLY A 43 0.07 -14.77 -19.09
CA GLY A 43 -0.38 -14.78 -20.49
C GLY A 43 0.50 -13.98 -21.46
N ALA A 44 1.60 -13.38 -21.01
CA ALA A 44 2.35 -12.43 -21.82
C ALA A 44 3.21 -13.10 -22.93
N PRO A 45 3.27 -12.48 -24.13
CA PRO A 45 4.28 -12.77 -25.15
C PRO A 45 5.72 -12.64 -24.61
N PHE A 46 6.65 -13.41 -25.17
CA PHE A 46 8.03 -13.53 -24.64
C PHE A 46 8.77 -12.19 -24.58
N ASP A 47 8.62 -11.36 -25.61
CA ASP A 47 9.19 -10.03 -25.76
C ASP A 47 8.70 -9.03 -24.69
N GLU A 48 7.46 -9.20 -24.20
CA GLU A 48 6.90 -8.35 -23.14
C GLU A 48 7.20 -8.84 -21.71
N ARG A 49 7.58 -10.11 -21.55
CA ARG A 49 7.77 -10.71 -20.21
C ARG A 49 8.82 -9.96 -19.38
N GLY A 50 9.91 -9.52 -20.00
CA GLY A 50 10.96 -8.78 -19.28
C GLY A 50 10.42 -7.51 -18.61
N ALA A 51 9.74 -6.65 -19.37
CA ALA A 51 9.16 -5.41 -18.87
C ALA A 51 8.08 -5.68 -17.81
N ARG A 52 7.24 -6.70 -18.01
CA ARG A 52 6.18 -7.07 -17.06
C ARG A 52 6.75 -7.64 -15.75
N ALA A 53 7.84 -8.41 -15.79
CA ALA A 53 8.53 -8.89 -14.60
C ALA A 53 9.12 -7.74 -13.77
N VAL A 54 9.71 -6.73 -14.43
CA VAL A 54 10.19 -5.52 -13.75
C VAL A 54 9.05 -4.79 -13.06
N LYS A 55 7.91 -4.60 -13.73
CA LYS A 55 6.73 -3.98 -13.13
C LYS A 55 6.22 -4.74 -11.89
N ILE A 56 6.16 -6.07 -11.96
CA ILE A 56 5.77 -6.91 -10.82
C ILE A 56 6.72 -6.68 -9.64
N ARG A 57 8.03 -6.68 -9.88
CA ARG A 57 9.03 -6.46 -8.83
C ARG A 57 8.90 -5.08 -8.19
N GLN A 58 8.72 -4.04 -8.99
CA GLN A 58 8.51 -2.68 -8.49
C GLN A 58 7.25 -2.57 -7.61
N LEU A 59 6.18 -3.28 -7.97
CA LEU A 59 4.96 -3.34 -7.14
C LEU A 59 5.22 -4.07 -5.82
N GLU A 60 5.95 -5.20 -5.84
CA GLU A 60 6.34 -5.93 -4.64
C GLU A 60 7.20 -5.09 -3.69
N ASP A 61 8.16 -4.34 -4.23
CA ASP A 61 9.02 -3.43 -3.46
C ASP A 61 8.19 -2.29 -2.84
N LEU A 62 7.24 -1.71 -3.59
CA LEU A 62 6.38 -0.64 -3.10
C LEU A 62 5.41 -1.12 -2.00
N ILE A 63 4.85 -2.32 -2.15
CA ILE A 63 4.02 -2.97 -1.13
C ILE A 63 4.84 -3.19 0.14
N THR A 64 6.05 -3.72 0.01
CA THR A 64 6.96 -3.95 1.14
C THR A 64 7.27 -2.64 1.86
N TYR A 65 7.60 -1.59 1.11
CA TYR A 65 7.83 -0.25 1.66
C TYR A 65 6.61 0.29 2.41
N ALA A 66 5.42 0.23 1.80
CA ALA A 66 4.20 0.74 2.41
C ALA A 66 3.75 -0.07 3.64
N ALA A 67 3.96 -1.38 3.63
CA ALA A 67 3.69 -2.24 4.78
C ALA A 67 4.61 -1.90 5.97
N ASN A 68 5.84 -1.48 5.72
CA ASN A 68 6.76 -1.03 6.78
C ASN A 68 6.43 0.36 7.36
N LEU A 69 5.51 1.11 6.74
CA LEU A 69 5.01 2.40 7.24
C LEU A 69 3.79 2.26 8.17
N LEU A 70 3.19 1.07 8.24
CA LEU A 70 2.08 0.74 9.16
C LEU A 70 2.63 0.25 10.50
#